data_AF-A0A7E4W5W0-F1
#
_entry.id   AF-A0A7E4W5W0-F1
#
_cell.length_a   1.000
_cell.length_b   1.000
_cell.length_c   1.000
_cell.angle_alpha   90.00
_cell.angle_beta   90.00
_cell.angle_gamma   90.00
#
_symmetry.space_group_name_H-M   'P 1'
#
loop_
_entity.id
_entity.type
_entity.pdbx_description
1 polymer ?
#
loop_
_entity_poly.entity_id
_entity_poly.type
_entity_poly.pdbx_seq_one_letter_code
_entity_poly.pdbx_strand_id
1 'polypeptide(L)'
;MESRWLLFGTLLFVGFIGVKRVFFESSNVTKPVRTDRIATVIGLTKTGPIEGFVHTTNGGVKANVFLGIPYAAPPVGQLRFERPQPPNPWTKPLETKSFRKACVPFISQKLHGGIETVSEDCLYLNVMTPTNLTKKDKRAVLVYIHGGGFNFGDCIRAGFDKYVTNFVSRGVIVVTMSYRVGLYGFFSTGDSVAEGNNGLWDQVAALKWIHDNIALFRGDPNSVTVFGQSAGSTSADILALAPPSRGLFCEFFGFWKIIVTEYVHKVVQASGSAAHHWSINNNDPVASTMKVLHALGFHSNNSAEIKAFLKTQTVARILEVSSTSGTARLLSAEC
;
A
#
# COMPACT_ATOMS: atom_id res chain seq x y z
N MET A 1 -24.36 58.63 1.59
CA MET A 1 -23.10 59.35 1.87
C MET A 1 -22.15 58.36 2.53
N GLU A 2 -21.08 58.05 1.79
CA GLU A 2 -19.87 57.27 2.09
C GLU A 2 -19.77 56.46 3.40
N SER A 3 -19.68 55.14 3.26
CA SER A 3 -19.13 54.21 4.26
C SER A 3 -17.75 53.74 3.80
N ARG A 4 -16.70 54.20 4.51
CA ARG A 4 -15.28 53.89 4.28
C ARG A 4 -14.95 52.48 4.79
N TRP A 5 -14.34 51.67 3.94
CA TRP A 5 -13.76 50.38 4.31
C TRP A 5 -12.42 50.57 5.04
N LEU A 6 -12.29 50.01 6.25
CA LEU A 6 -11.03 49.90 6.99
C LEU A 6 -10.42 48.52 6.70
N LEU A 7 -9.33 48.51 5.93
CA LEU A 7 -8.44 47.36 5.76
C LEU A 7 -7.55 47.23 7.02
N PHE A 8 -7.75 46.18 7.81
CA PHE A 8 -6.77 45.75 8.80
C PHE A 8 -5.77 44.80 8.14
N GLY A 9 -4.58 45.31 7.84
CA GLY A 9 -3.42 44.49 7.51
C GLY A 9 -2.82 43.92 8.79
N THR A 10 -2.78 42.60 8.93
CA THR A 10 -1.96 41.93 9.95
C THR A 10 -0.61 41.60 9.31
N LEU A 11 0.42 42.34 9.69
CA LEU A 11 1.82 42.05 9.39
C LEU A 11 2.21 40.71 10.04
N LEU A 12 2.41 39.68 9.22
CA LEU A 12 3.14 38.47 9.62
C LEU A 12 4.64 38.78 9.59
N PHE A 13 5.24 38.82 10.78
CA PHE A 13 6.69 38.78 10.97
C PHE A 13 7.22 37.47 10.39
N VAL A 14 7.90 37.54 9.24
CA VAL A 14 8.67 36.42 8.69
C VAL A 14 10.00 36.36 9.44
N GLY A 15 10.02 35.61 10.54
CA GLY A 15 11.25 35.14 11.15
C GLY A 15 11.90 34.10 10.24
N PHE A 16 13.03 34.45 9.63
CA PHE A 16 13.90 33.52 8.91
C PHE A 16 14.49 32.49 9.91
N ILE A 17 13.75 31.42 10.18
CA ILE A 17 14.33 30.18 10.69
C ILE A 17 14.76 29.38 9.46
N GLY A 18 16.07 29.18 9.32
CA GLY A 18 16.67 28.50 8.18
C GLY A 18 16.08 27.12 7.95
N VAL A 19 15.17 27.03 6.97
CA VAL A 19 14.73 25.76 6.38
C VAL A 19 15.90 25.22 5.59
N LYS A 20 16.63 24.25 6.15
CA LYS A 20 17.49 23.38 5.33
C LYS A 20 16.58 22.68 4.33
N ARG A 21 16.65 23.09 3.06
CA ARG A 21 16.08 22.38 1.92
C ARG A 21 16.49 20.91 2.01
N VAL A 22 15.55 20.02 2.31
CA VAL A 22 15.74 18.59 2.13
C VAL A 22 15.57 18.32 0.64
N PHE A 23 16.67 18.38 -0.10
CA PHE A 23 16.73 17.84 -1.45
C PHE A 23 16.60 16.32 -1.37
N PHE A 24 15.60 15.75 -2.06
CA PHE A 24 15.57 14.33 -2.37
C PHE A 24 16.61 14.07 -3.46
N GLU A 25 17.85 13.88 -3.03
CA GLU A 25 18.94 13.45 -3.90
C GLU A 25 18.82 11.94 -4.14
N SER A 26 18.80 11.53 -5.41
CA SER A 26 18.76 10.12 -5.79
C SER A 26 20.11 9.48 -5.46
N SER A 27 20.23 8.88 -4.28
CA SER A 27 21.43 8.14 -3.91
C SER A 27 21.48 6.80 -4.62
N ASN A 28 22.56 6.62 -5.37
CA ASN A 28 23.01 5.46 -6.11
C ASN A 28 22.68 4.08 -5.51
N VAL A 29 22.40 3.16 -6.44
CA VAL A 29 22.41 1.71 -6.34
C VAL A 29 23.27 1.20 -5.19
N THR A 30 22.62 0.51 -4.24
CA THR A 30 23.24 -0.12 -3.07
C THR A 30 24.33 -1.10 -3.48
N LYS A 31 25.55 -0.88 -3.00
CA LYS A 31 26.65 -1.86 -3.04
C LYS A 31 26.27 -3.12 -2.23
N PRO A 32 26.74 -4.31 -2.62
CA PRO A 32 26.41 -5.55 -1.91
C PRO A 32 26.96 -5.51 -0.49
N VAL A 33 26.08 -5.77 0.48
CA VAL A 33 26.44 -5.93 1.89
C VAL A 33 27.29 -7.19 2.03
N ARG A 34 28.42 -7.06 2.73
CA ARG A 34 29.39 -8.14 3.02
C ARG A 34 28.68 -9.28 3.77
N THR A 35 28.75 -10.49 3.23
CA THR A 35 28.11 -11.72 3.73
C THR A 35 28.87 -12.32 4.92
N ASP A 36 28.96 -11.59 6.03
CA ASP A 36 29.27 -12.21 7.31
C ASP A 36 27.97 -12.81 7.86
N ARG A 37 28.00 -14.10 8.23
CA ARG A 37 26.85 -14.98 8.57
C ARG A 37 25.66 -14.22 9.18
N ILE A 38 24.70 -13.87 8.33
CA ILE A 38 23.47 -13.21 8.73
C ILE A 38 22.69 -14.20 9.60
N ALA A 39 22.48 -13.87 10.89
CA ALA A 39 21.73 -14.73 11.79
C ALA A 39 20.29 -14.87 11.27
N THR A 40 19.87 -16.12 11.05
CA THR A 40 18.54 -16.47 10.57
C THR A 40 17.52 -16.45 11.70
N VAL A 41 16.31 -15.96 11.42
CA VAL A 41 15.17 -15.98 12.36
C VAL A 41 14.01 -16.73 11.72
N ILE A 42 13.51 -17.77 12.39
CA ILE A 42 12.35 -18.55 11.91
C ILE A 42 11.08 -18.07 12.60
N GLY A 43 10.07 -17.77 11.80
CA GLY A 43 8.70 -17.50 12.26
C GLY A 43 7.73 -18.53 11.70
N LEU A 44 6.68 -18.90 12.44
CA LEU A 44 5.59 -19.75 11.95
C LEU A 44 4.33 -18.92 11.82
N THR A 45 3.97 -18.56 10.59
CA THR A 45 2.70 -17.89 10.28
C THR A 45 1.57 -18.93 10.18
N LYS A 46 0.32 -18.50 10.15
CA LYS A 46 -0.83 -19.40 9.92
C LYS A 46 -0.75 -20.11 8.56
N THR A 47 -0.10 -19.51 7.56
CA THR A 47 0.01 -20.04 6.19
C THR A 47 1.25 -20.93 6.01
N GLY A 48 2.31 -20.72 6.81
CA GLY A 48 3.53 -21.51 6.74
C GLY A 48 4.74 -20.87 7.43
N PRO A 49 5.86 -21.59 7.53
CA PRO A 49 7.10 -21.09 8.14
C PRO A 49 7.81 -20.06 7.25
N ILE A 50 8.38 -19.02 7.83
CA ILE A 50 9.14 -17.96 7.15
C ILE A 50 10.53 -17.83 7.77
N GLU A 51 11.49 -17.43 6.96
CA GLU A 51 12.88 -17.23 7.32
C GLU A 51 13.29 -15.77 7.10
N GLY A 52 13.44 -15.00 8.17
CA GLY A 52 13.96 -13.65 8.18
C GLY A 52 15.43 -13.60 8.60
N PHE A 53 15.91 -12.41 8.92
CA PHE A 53 17.29 -12.16 9.32
C PHE A 53 17.43 -11.12 10.43
N VAL A 54 18.55 -11.17 11.15
CA VAL A 54 18.94 -10.10 12.09
C VAL A 54 19.68 -8.99 11.35
N HIS A 55 19.19 -7.77 11.48
CA HIS A 55 19.84 -6.55 11.01
C HIS A 55 20.42 -5.75 12.19
N THR A 56 21.58 -5.12 11.99
CA THR A 56 22.13 -4.12 12.92
C THR A 56 22.35 -2.82 12.16
N THR A 57 21.70 -1.74 12.58
CA THR A 57 21.90 -0.42 11.97
C THR A 57 23.28 0.13 12.32
N ASN A 58 23.74 1.15 11.59
CA ASN A 58 25.00 1.83 11.91
C ASN A 58 25.04 2.42 13.34
N GLY A 59 23.86 2.73 13.90
CA GLY A 59 23.71 3.19 15.29
C GLY A 59 23.66 2.06 16.33
N GLY A 60 23.89 0.80 15.94
CA GLY A 60 23.92 -0.35 16.84
C GLY A 60 22.55 -0.94 17.20
N VAL A 61 21.45 -0.45 16.61
CA VAL A 61 20.11 -0.98 16.86
C VAL A 61 19.96 -2.32 16.15
N LYS A 62 19.60 -3.37 16.89
CA LYS A 62 19.33 -4.71 16.35
C LYS A 62 17.83 -4.91 16.10
N ALA A 63 17.48 -5.51 14.97
CA ALA A 63 16.10 -5.89 14.64
C ALA A 63 16.05 -7.24 13.92
N ASN A 64 14.97 -8.00 14.16
CA ASN A 64 14.58 -9.10 13.29
C ASN A 64 13.78 -8.52 12.12
N VAL A 65 14.19 -8.83 10.89
CA VAL A 65 13.64 -8.29 9.66
C VAL A 65 13.15 -9.43 8.77
N PHE A 66 11.93 -9.30 8.29
CA PHE A 66 11.29 -10.22 7.36
C PHE A 66 10.75 -9.40 6.19
N LEU A 67 11.27 -9.64 4.99
CA LEU A 67 10.92 -8.91 3.78
C LEU A 67 10.24 -9.86 2.79
N GLY A 68 9.14 -9.43 2.18
CA GLY A 68 8.49 -10.21 1.14
C GLY A 68 7.62 -11.37 1.64
N ILE A 69 6.88 -11.19 2.73
CA ILE A 69 5.93 -12.19 3.21
C ILE A 69 4.63 -12.08 2.40
N PRO A 70 4.15 -13.14 1.72
CA PRO A 70 2.90 -13.08 0.96
C PRO A 70 1.71 -13.05 1.92
N TYR A 71 0.85 -12.04 1.77
CA TYR A 71 -0.41 -11.96 2.52
C TYR A 71 -1.63 -12.39 1.69
N ALA A 72 -1.46 -12.54 0.37
CA ALA A 72 -2.47 -12.99 -0.58
C ALA A 72 -1.83 -13.82 -1.69
N ALA A 73 -2.64 -14.59 -2.41
CA ALA A 73 -2.22 -15.29 -3.62
C ALA A 73 -1.84 -14.29 -4.72
N PRO A 74 -0.86 -14.62 -5.59
CA PRO A 74 -0.48 -13.76 -6.70
C PRO A 74 -1.69 -13.45 -7.61
N PRO A 75 -2.03 -12.17 -7.84
CA PRO A 75 -3.20 -11.77 -8.62
C PRO A 75 -2.91 -11.84 -10.14
N VAL A 76 -2.46 -13.00 -10.60
CA VAL A 76 -2.05 -13.25 -11.99
C VAL A 76 -3.03 -14.17 -12.71
N GLY A 77 -3.02 -14.15 -14.05
CA GLY A 77 -3.86 -15.01 -14.87
C GLY A 77 -5.34 -14.84 -14.53
N GLN A 78 -5.99 -15.90 -14.06
CA GLN A 78 -7.41 -15.86 -13.71
C GLN A 78 -7.71 -14.96 -12.50
N LEU A 79 -6.76 -14.75 -11.59
CA LEU A 79 -6.90 -13.87 -10.43
C LEU A 79 -6.62 -12.39 -10.75
N ARG A 80 -6.17 -12.08 -11.97
CA ARG A 80 -5.95 -10.70 -12.39
C ARG A 80 -7.29 -9.94 -12.37
N PHE A 81 -7.30 -8.76 -11.76
CA PHE A 81 -8.49 -7.93 -11.54
C PHE A 81 -9.58 -8.56 -10.64
N GLU A 82 -9.27 -9.65 -9.94
CA GLU A 82 -10.17 -10.21 -8.92
C GLU A 82 -9.81 -9.71 -7.52
N ARG A 83 -10.74 -9.82 -6.58
CA ARG A 83 -10.45 -9.60 -5.15
C ARG A 83 -9.31 -10.53 -4.69
N PRO A 84 -8.43 -10.07 -3.79
CA PRO A 84 -7.31 -10.88 -3.31
C PRO A 84 -7.81 -12.17 -2.66
N GLN A 85 -7.18 -13.28 -3.01
CA GLN A 85 -7.45 -14.58 -2.42
C GLN A 85 -6.40 -14.93 -1.38
N PRO A 86 -6.71 -15.77 -0.38
CA PRO A 86 -5.70 -16.25 0.57
C PRO A 86 -4.50 -16.90 -0.13
N PRO A 87 -3.27 -16.73 0.38
CA PRO A 87 -2.10 -17.38 -0.19
C PRO A 87 -2.16 -18.89 0.02
N ASN A 88 -1.61 -19.65 -0.93
CA ASN A 88 -1.47 -21.09 -0.77
C ASN A 88 -0.58 -21.41 0.43
N PRO A 89 -0.96 -22.38 1.30
CA PRO A 89 -0.11 -22.78 2.41
C PRO A 89 1.18 -23.44 1.92
N TRP A 90 2.25 -23.28 2.69
CA TRP A 90 3.55 -23.90 2.41
C TRP A 90 4.12 -24.57 3.65
N THR A 91 4.90 -25.64 3.45
CA THR A 91 5.45 -26.46 4.54
C THR A 91 6.95 -26.25 4.76
N LYS A 92 7.69 -25.82 3.74
CA LYS A 92 9.12 -25.49 3.82
C LYS A 92 9.30 -24.01 4.16
N PRO A 93 10.30 -23.62 4.99
CA PRO A 93 10.55 -22.22 5.28
C PRO A 93 10.68 -21.37 4.01
N LEU A 94 9.87 -20.34 3.90
CA LEU A 94 9.94 -19.36 2.83
C LEU A 94 11.01 -18.33 3.16
N GLU A 95 11.97 -18.12 2.25
CA GLU A 95 12.99 -17.08 2.44
C GLU A 95 12.39 -15.68 2.30
N THR A 96 12.47 -14.90 3.38
CA THR A 96 11.93 -13.54 3.50
C THR A 96 13.04 -12.54 3.82
N LYS A 97 14.10 -12.53 2.99
CA LYS A 97 15.32 -11.74 3.20
C LYS A 97 15.50 -10.57 2.23
N SER A 98 14.60 -10.44 1.26
CA SER A 98 14.65 -9.38 0.24
C SER A 98 13.25 -8.83 -0.06
N PHE A 99 13.18 -7.55 -0.42
CA PHE A 99 11.94 -6.98 -0.90
C PHE A 99 11.52 -7.67 -2.20
N ARG A 100 10.22 -7.92 -2.34
CA ARG A 100 9.63 -8.38 -3.59
C ARG A 100 9.43 -7.21 -4.54
N LYS A 101 9.22 -7.51 -5.83
CA LYS A 101 8.98 -6.49 -6.86
C LYS A 101 7.76 -5.63 -6.51
N ALA A 102 7.79 -4.37 -6.90
CA ALA A 102 6.68 -3.45 -6.69
C ALA A 102 5.48 -3.86 -7.57
N CYS A 103 4.27 -3.42 -7.19
CA CYS A 103 3.10 -3.62 -8.05
C CYS A 103 3.24 -2.82 -9.34
N VAL A 104 2.66 -3.35 -10.43
CA VAL A 104 2.65 -2.68 -11.74
C VAL A 104 1.99 -1.31 -11.61
N PRO A 105 2.71 -0.21 -11.85
CA PRO A 105 2.15 1.12 -11.71
C PRO A 105 1.38 1.53 -12.96
N PHE A 106 0.69 2.66 -12.90
CA PHE A 106 -0.01 3.30 -14.00
C PHE A 106 0.62 4.67 -14.27
N ILE A 107 1.94 4.64 -14.52
CA ILE A 107 2.76 5.79 -14.91
C ILE A 107 3.82 5.33 -15.92
N SER A 108 4.46 6.28 -16.60
CA SER A 108 5.54 5.98 -17.56
C SER A 108 6.65 5.13 -16.95
N GLN A 109 7.16 4.16 -17.72
CA GLN A 109 8.27 3.29 -17.32
C GLN A 109 9.52 4.04 -16.88
N LYS A 110 9.79 5.20 -17.50
CA LYS A 110 10.92 6.07 -17.16
C LYS A 110 10.85 6.61 -15.73
N LEU A 111 9.65 6.73 -15.16
CA LEU A 111 9.43 7.30 -13.83
C LEU A 111 9.49 6.27 -12.71
N HIS A 112 9.50 4.96 -13.00
CA HIS A 112 9.46 3.90 -11.98
C HIS A 112 10.66 2.93 -12.01
N GLY A 113 11.72 3.25 -12.77
CA GLY A 113 12.95 2.44 -12.79
C GLY A 113 12.91 1.22 -13.72
N GLY A 114 11.93 1.13 -14.63
CA GLY A 114 11.84 0.10 -15.67
C GLY A 114 10.99 -1.13 -15.31
N ILE A 115 10.60 -1.91 -16.33
CA ILE A 115 9.71 -3.07 -16.20
C ILE A 115 10.24 -4.15 -15.25
N GLU A 116 11.55 -4.29 -15.13
CA GLU A 116 12.18 -5.33 -14.30
C GLU A 116 11.96 -5.13 -12.80
N THR A 117 11.63 -3.91 -12.37
CA THR A 117 11.41 -3.60 -10.95
C THR A 117 9.98 -3.88 -10.48
N VAL A 118 9.07 -4.24 -11.40
CA VAL A 118 7.64 -4.42 -11.13
C VAL A 118 7.14 -5.82 -11.48
N SER A 119 6.06 -6.24 -10.84
CA SER A 119 5.41 -7.53 -11.04
C SER A 119 3.93 -7.43 -10.68
N GLU A 120 3.10 -8.28 -11.27
CA GLU A 120 1.73 -8.51 -10.79
C GLU A 120 1.72 -9.36 -9.52
N ASP A 121 2.67 -10.28 -9.39
CA ASP A 121 2.97 -10.96 -8.14
C ASP A 121 3.66 -9.96 -7.19
N CYS A 122 2.85 -9.15 -6.50
CA CYS A 122 3.31 -8.03 -5.67
C CYS A 122 2.60 -7.91 -4.31
N LEU A 123 1.69 -8.82 -3.95
CA LEU A 123 0.90 -8.77 -2.72
C LEU A 123 1.68 -9.30 -1.50
N TYR A 124 2.70 -8.53 -1.13
CA TYR A 124 3.63 -8.84 -0.04
C TYR A 124 3.67 -7.73 1.01
N LEU A 125 3.99 -8.13 2.23
CA LEU A 125 4.30 -7.23 3.34
C LEU A 125 5.66 -7.53 3.95
N ASN A 126 6.16 -6.60 4.75
CA ASN A 126 7.45 -6.68 5.42
C ASN A 126 7.25 -6.37 6.90
N VAL A 127 7.98 -7.05 7.78
CA VAL A 127 7.89 -6.88 9.23
C VAL A 127 9.28 -6.62 9.81
N MET A 128 9.39 -5.58 10.61
CA MET A 128 10.58 -5.24 11.38
C MET A 128 10.23 -5.19 12.87
N THR A 129 10.90 -5.98 13.69
CA THR A 129 10.61 -6.13 15.13
C THR A 129 11.90 -6.16 15.98
N PRO A 130 11.90 -5.66 17.23
CA PRO A 130 13.08 -5.72 18.10
C PRO A 130 13.55 -7.15 18.39
N THR A 131 14.85 -7.36 18.58
CA THR A 131 15.42 -8.71 18.84
C THR A 131 15.28 -9.15 20.30
N ASN A 132 15.19 -8.20 21.23
CA ASN A 132 15.27 -8.43 22.68
C ASN A 132 13.89 -8.53 23.33
N LEU A 133 12.97 -9.25 22.70
CA LEU A 133 11.61 -9.43 23.21
C LEU A 133 11.40 -10.83 23.80
N THR A 134 10.70 -10.87 24.93
CA THR A 134 10.24 -12.08 25.58
C THR A 134 8.89 -12.53 25.02
N LYS A 135 8.46 -13.76 25.33
CA LYS A 135 7.14 -14.26 24.92
C LYS A 135 5.97 -13.45 25.51
N LYS A 136 6.19 -12.73 26.62
CA LYS A 136 5.16 -11.92 27.30
C LYS A 136 5.02 -10.52 26.71
N ASP A 137 6.01 -10.06 25.95
CA ASP A 137 5.97 -8.73 25.33
C ASP A 137 4.82 -8.63 24.32
N LYS A 138 4.14 -7.49 24.37
CA LYS A 138 3.11 -7.06 23.43
C LYS A 138 3.43 -5.63 23.00
N ARG A 139 3.90 -5.47 21.77
CA ARG A 139 4.38 -4.18 21.24
C ARG A 139 3.35 -3.56 20.32
N ALA A 140 3.25 -2.23 20.38
CA ALA A 140 2.45 -1.48 19.43
C ALA A 140 2.94 -1.76 18.00
N VAL A 141 1.98 -1.84 17.07
CA VAL A 141 2.23 -2.16 15.66
C VAL A 141 1.91 -0.92 14.83
N LEU A 142 2.90 -0.42 14.10
CA LEU A 142 2.74 0.63 13.10
C LEU A 142 2.68 -0.01 11.71
N VAL A 143 1.55 0.18 11.02
CA VAL A 143 1.32 -0.33 9.68
C VAL A 143 1.39 0.82 8.70
N TYR A 144 2.37 0.82 7.79
CA TYR A 144 2.54 1.86 6.78
C TYR A 144 1.93 1.48 5.44
N ILE A 145 1.03 2.33 4.95
CA ILE A 145 0.47 2.27 3.60
C ILE A 145 1.11 3.37 2.74
N HIS A 146 1.75 2.99 1.65
CA HIS A 146 2.43 3.94 0.78
C HIS A 146 1.45 4.82 -0.03
N GLY A 147 1.89 6.05 -0.32
CA GLY A 147 1.21 6.97 -1.23
C GLY A 147 1.49 6.67 -2.72
N GLY A 148 1.16 7.64 -3.57
CA GLY A 148 1.33 7.56 -5.03
C GLY A 148 0.04 7.71 -5.83
N GLY A 149 -0.94 8.45 -5.30
CA GLY A 149 -2.18 8.80 -6.00
C GLY A 149 -2.99 7.61 -6.48
N PHE A 150 -2.86 6.45 -5.81
CA PHE A 150 -3.40 5.15 -6.22
C PHE A 150 -2.93 4.65 -7.59
N ASN A 151 -1.96 5.32 -8.23
CA ASN A 151 -1.45 4.99 -9.55
C ASN A 151 -0.04 4.39 -9.50
N PHE A 152 0.74 4.70 -8.48
CA PHE A 152 2.10 4.18 -8.30
C PHE A 152 2.45 4.12 -6.82
N GLY A 153 3.70 3.78 -6.53
CA GLY A 153 4.25 3.72 -5.17
C GLY A 153 4.64 2.30 -4.78
N ASP A 154 5.47 2.22 -3.76
CA ASP A 154 6.04 0.97 -3.28
C ASP A 154 6.54 1.15 -1.83
N CYS A 155 6.83 0.02 -1.17
CA CYS A 155 7.43 -0.03 0.15
C CYS A 155 8.96 -0.30 0.13
N ILE A 156 9.58 -0.29 -1.06
CA ILE A 156 10.97 -0.70 -1.31
C ILE A 156 11.91 0.51 -1.21
N ARG A 157 11.54 1.63 -1.85
CA ARG A 157 12.38 2.83 -2.03
C ARG A 157 12.82 3.46 -0.70
N ALA A 158 11.99 3.36 0.34
CA ALA A 158 12.33 3.86 1.67
C ALA A 158 13.37 2.97 2.40
N GLY A 159 13.53 1.72 1.97
CA GLY A 159 14.28 0.69 2.68
C GLY A 159 13.65 0.32 4.02
N PHE A 160 14.23 -0.66 4.73
CA PHE A 160 13.80 -1.02 6.08
C PHE A 160 14.60 -0.29 7.19
N ASP A 161 15.83 0.13 6.91
CA ASP A 161 16.77 0.66 7.91
C ASP A 161 16.24 1.92 8.63
N LYS A 162 15.57 2.82 7.90
CA LYS A 162 14.95 4.02 8.49
C LYS A 162 13.83 3.67 9.46
N TYR A 163 13.06 2.62 9.19
CA TYR A 163 12.02 2.16 10.11
C TYR A 163 12.64 1.51 11.35
N VAL A 164 13.72 0.76 11.18
CA VAL A 164 14.46 0.18 12.30
C VAL A 164 15.01 1.28 13.21
N THR A 165 15.69 2.27 12.62
CA THR A 165 16.33 3.37 13.35
C THR A 165 15.32 4.27 14.06
N ASN A 166 14.17 4.57 13.46
CA ASN A 166 13.23 5.55 14.01
C ASN A 166 12.13 4.96 14.90
N PHE A 167 11.71 3.71 14.65
CA PHE A 167 10.56 3.11 15.32
C PHE A 167 10.91 1.84 16.10
N VAL A 168 11.62 0.89 15.48
CA VAL A 168 12.00 -0.37 16.14
C VAL A 168 12.95 -0.13 17.31
N SER A 169 13.85 0.86 17.19
CA SER A 169 14.70 1.34 18.28
C SER A 169 13.92 1.81 19.52
N ARG A 170 12.64 2.15 19.35
CA ARG A 170 11.71 2.60 20.40
C ARG A 170 10.72 1.50 20.82
N GLY A 171 10.96 0.26 20.39
CA GLY A 171 10.13 -0.89 20.73
C GLY A 171 8.84 -1.01 19.94
N VAL A 172 8.67 -0.27 18.84
CA VAL A 172 7.50 -0.36 17.96
C VAL A 172 7.77 -1.36 16.83
N ILE A 173 6.82 -2.25 16.56
CA ILE A 173 6.88 -3.13 15.39
C ILE A 173 6.40 -2.35 14.17
N VAL A 174 7.14 -2.42 13.08
CA VAL A 174 6.75 -1.78 11.82
C VAL A 174 6.38 -2.83 10.80
N VAL A 175 5.22 -2.66 10.19
CA VAL A 175 4.78 -3.42 9.02
C VAL A 175 4.65 -2.46 7.84
N THR A 176 5.21 -2.82 6.70
CA THR A 176 4.96 -2.11 5.43
C THR A 176 4.31 -3.06 4.45
N MET A 177 3.38 -2.58 3.62
CA MET A 177 2.69 -3.42 2.64
C MET A 177 2.69 -2.79 1.25
N SER A 178 2.71 -3.64 0.23
CA SER A 178 2.35 -3.30 -1.14
C SER A 178 0.88 -3.62 -1.38
N TYR A 179 0.22 -2.87 -2.25
CA TYR A 179 -1.15 -3.15 -2.72
C TYR A 179 -1.24 -2.83 -4.22
N ARG A 180 -2.16 -3.45 -4.95
CA ARG A 180 -2.31 -3.15 -6.39
C ARG A 180 -2.68 -1.68 -6.58
N VAL A 181 -2.04 -1.06 -7.55
CA VAL A 181 -2.24 0.34 -7.95
C VAL A 181 -2.72 0.40 -9.41
N GLY A 182 -3.18 1.57 -9.83
CA GLY A 182 -3.54 1.85 -11.20
C GLY A 182 -4.68 0.97 -11.70
N LEU A 183 -4.60 0.59 -12.97
CA LEU A 183 -5.58 -0.30 -13.61
C LEU A 183 -5.73 -1.63 -12.85
N TYR A 184 -4.65 -2.20 -12.33
CA TYR A 184 -4.68 -3.49 -11.64
C TYR A 184 -5.41 -3.44 -10.30
N GLY A 185 -5.35 -2.30 -9.61
CA GLY A 185 -5.97 -2.11 -8.30
C GLY A 185 -7.36 -1.50 -8.35
N PHE A 186 -7.69 -0.73 -9.39
CA PHE A 186 -8.83 0.19 -9.31
C PHE A 186 -9.69 0.25 -10.57
N PHE A 187 -9.40 -0.53 -11.62
CA PHE A 187 -10.30 -0.65 -12.77
C PHE A 187 -11.72 -1.05 -12.33
N SER A 188 -12.72 -0.38 -12.91
CA SER A 188 -14.15 -0.67 -12.68
C SER A 188 -14.94 -0.57 -13.98
N THR A 189 -15.97 -1.41 -14.11
CA THR A 189 -17.02 -1.36 -15.14
C THR A 189 -18.34 -0.79 -14.60
N GLY A 190 -18.39 -0.39 -13.32
CA GLY A 190 -19.60 0.12 -12.68
C GLY A 190 -20.66 -0.95 -12.41
N ASP A 191 -20.27 -2.23 -12.45
CA ASP A 191 -21.12 -3.38 -12.17
C ASP A 191 -20.36 -4.49 -11.45
N SER A 192 -21.06 -5.56 -11.09
CA SER A 192 -20.50 -6.69 -10.33
C SER A 192 -19.42 -7.49 -11.07
N VAL A 193 -19.20 -7.26 -12.37
CA VAL A 193 -18.14 -7.96 -13.11
C VAL A 193 -16.77 -7.39 -12.75
N ALA A 194 -16.69 -6.07 -12.58
CA ALA A 194 -15.52 -5.38 -12.05
C ALA A 194 -15.96 -4.17 -11.23
N GLU A 195 -16.27 -4.40 -9.96
CA GLU A 195 -16.68 -3.37 -8.99
C GLU A 195 -15.58 -2.31 -8.78
N GLY A 196 -14.31 -2.72 -8.89
CA GLY A 196 -13.14 -1.88 -8.62
C GLY A 196 -12.65 -1.99 -7.19
N ASN A 197 -11.82 -1.03 -6.78
CA ASN A 197 -11.27 -0.94 -5.41
C ASN A 197 -10.51 -2.19 -4.92
N ASN A 198 -10.05 -3.06 -5.82
CA ASN A 198 -9.23 -4.23 -5.50
C ASN A 198 -7.95 -3.86 -4.70
N GLY A 199 -7.37 -2.69 -4.93
CA GLY A 199 -6.24 -2.18 -4.15
C GLY A 199 -6.58 -1.88 -2.69
N LEU A 200 -7.83 -1.49 -2.38
CA LEU A 200 -8.31 -1.39 -1.00
C LEU A 200 -8.57 -2.77 -0.40
N TRP A 201 -9.13 -3.70 -1.19
CA TRP A 201 -9.29 -5.08 -0.74
C TRP A 201 -7.96 -5.77 -0.44
N ASP A 202 -6.89 -5.44 -1.16
CA ASP A 202 -5.53 -5.89 -0.88
C ASP A 202 -5.05 -5.40 0.50
N GLN A 203 -5.29 -4.13 0.82
CA GLN A 203 -4.95 -3.56 2.12
C GLN A 203 -5.74 -4.22 3.26
N VAL A 204 -7.02 -4.52 3.02
CA VAL A 204 -7.88 -5.28 3.93
C VAL A 204 -7.34 -6.69 4.17
N ALA A 205 -6.92 -7.39 3.11
CA ALA A 205 -6.31 -8.71 3.23
C ALA A 205 -4.99 -8.66 4.02
N ALA A 206 -4.17 -7.63 3.81
CA ALA A 206 -2.95 -7.42 4.56
C ALA A 206 -3.22 -7.12 6.06
N LEU A 207 -4.21 -6.28 6.37
CA LEU A 207 -4.62 -6.01 7.76
C LEU A 207 -5.14 -7.27 8.46
N LYS A 208 -5.92 -8.10 7.76
CA LYS A 208 -6.34 -9.41 8.27
C LYS A 208 -5.13 -10.31 8.56
N TRP A 209 -4.17 -10.37 7.64
CA TRP A 209 -2.94 -11.12 7.86
C TRP A 209 -2.18 -10.61 9.09
N ILE A 210 -2.09 -9.28 9.27
CA ILE A 210 -1.44 -8.66 10.44
C ILE A 210 -2.15 -9.09 11.72
N HIS A 211 -3.47 -8.94 11.80
CA HIS A 211 -4.25 -9.38 12.96
C HIS A 211 -3.97 -10.86 13.30
N ASP A 212 -3.97 -11.72 12.27
CA ASP A 212 -3.79 -13.16 12.43
C ASP A 212 -2.38 -13.60 12.82
N ASN A 213 -1.34 -12.80 12.51
CA ASN A 213 0.05 -13.26 12.59
C ASN A 213 0.97 -12.36 13.41
N ILE A 214 0.61 -11.11 13.71
CA ILE A 214 1.57 -10.14 14.28
C ILE A 214 2.05 -10.52 15.69
N ALA A 215 1.25 -11.29 16.43
CA ALA A 215 1.63 -11.85 17.73
C ALA A 215 2.87 -12.75 17.66
N LEU A 216 3.14 -13.40 16.52
CA LEU A 216 4.37 -14.15 16.27
C LEU A 216 5.60 -13.26 16.49
N PHE A 217 5.54 -12.03 15.99
CA PHE A 217 6.58 -11.01 16.04
C PHE A 217 6.57 -10.20 17.34
N ARG A 218 5.74 -10.61 18.33
CA ARG A 218 5.48 -9.92 19.60
C ARG A 218 4.66 -8.64 19.47
N GLY A 219 3.94 -8.48 18.37
CA GLY A 219 3.00 -7.38 18.20
C GLY A 219 1.70 -7.64 18.95
N ASP A 220 1.08 -6.57 19.42
CA ASP A 220 -0.27 -6.62 19.96
C ASP A 220 -1.27 -6.41 18.82
N PRO A 221 -2.07 -7.42 18.43
CA PRO A 221 -3.12 -7.24 17.43
C PRO A 221 -4.18 -6.22 17.89
N ASN A 222 -4.27 -5.92 19.19
CA ASN A 222 -5.19 -4.93 19.76
C ASN A 222 -4.55 -3.52 19.88
N SER A 223 -3.37 -3.31 19.31
CA SER A 223 -2.66 -2.01 19.34
C SER A 223 -2.03 -1.71 17.99
N VAL A 224 -2.88 -1.67 16.97
CA VAL A 224 -2.50 -1.41 15.57
C VAL A 224 -2.79 0.03 15.20
N THR A 225 -1.75 0.75 14.78
CA THR A 225 -1.83 2.11 14.22
C THR A 225 -1.55 2.05 12.73
N VAL A 226 -2.51 2.47 11.90
CA VAL A 226 -2.30 2.61 10.46
C VAL A 226 -1.83 4.01 10.17
N PHE A 227 -0.68 4.12 9.49
CA PHE A 227 -0.08 5.37 9.06
C PHE A 227 0.01 5.38 7.54
N GLY A 228 -0.31 6.51 6.92
CA GLY A 228 -0.15 6.66 5.49
C GLY A 228 0.12 8.10 5.08
N GLN A 229 0.78 8.25 3.93
CA GLN A 229 1.07 9.54 3.33
C GLN A 229 0.34 9.68 1.98
N SER A 230 -0.25 10.84 1.69
CA SER A 230 -0.99 11.09 0.44
C SER A 230 -2.08 10.04 0.19
N ALA A 231 -2.03 9.27 -0.90
CA ALA A 231 -2.98 8.19 -1.18
C ALA A 231 -2.99 7.11 -0.09
N GLY A 232 -1.87 6.88 0.58
CA GLY A 232 -1.80 6.00 1.75
C GLY A 232 -2.53 6.60 2.96
N SER A 233 -2.49 7.93 3.12
CA SER A 233 -3.26 8.64 4.16
C SER A 233 -4.76 8.52 3.91
N THR A 234 -5.14 8.65 2.63
CA THR A 234 -6.52 8.44 2.16
C THR A 234 -6.96 6.99 2.39
N SER A 235 -6.10 6.02 2.09
CA SER A 235 -6.34 4.61 2.38
C SER A 235 -6.56 4.38 3.87
N ALA A 236 -5.68 4.92 4.73
CA ALA A 236 -5.80 4.80 6.18
C ALA A 236 -7.11 5.42 6.70
N ASP A 237 -7.53 6.54 6.13
CA ASP A 237 -8.81 7.20 6.44
C ASP A 237 -10.02 6.35 6.01
N ILE A 238 -10.04 5.86 4.77
CA ILE A 238 -11.09 4.95 4.26
C ILE A 238 -11.19 3.69 5.12
N LEU A 239 -10.03 3.14 5.51
CA LEU A 239 -9.90 2.00 6.41
C LEU A 239 -10.13 2.36 7.90
N ALA A 240 -10.52 3.58 8.25
CA ALA A 240 -11.02 3.91 9.59
C ALA A 240 -12.50 4.30 9.57
N LEU A 241 -12.99 4.82 8.45
CA LEU A 241 -14.36 5.34 8.31
C LEU A 241 -15.45 4.26 8.14
N ALA A 242 -15.10 2.97 8.17
CA ALA A 242 -16.09 1.90 8.19
C ALA A 242 -16.52 1.61 9.64
N PRO A 243 -17.70 2.09 10.09
CA PRO A 243 -19.01 1.70 9.51
C PRO A 243 -20.01 2.88 9.28
N PRO A 244 -21.24 2.61 8.80
CA PRO A 244 -21.89 3.35 7.70
C PRO A 244 -22.12 4.84 8.02
N SER A 245 -21.21 5.73 7.64
CA SER A 245 -21.48 7.15 7.63
C SER A 245 -22.15 7.53 6.30
N ARG A 246 -23.49 7.41 6.28
CA ARG A 246 -24.41 8.13 5.38
C ARG A 246 -24.18 7.93 3.86
N GLY A 247 -24.63 6.80 3.32
CA GLY A 247 -24.96 6.69 1.88
C GLY A 247 -23.85 6.97 0.86
N LEU A 248 -22.60 7.19 1.31
CA LEU A 248 -21.41 7.39 0.47
C LEU A 248 -20.71 6.08 0.12
N PHE A 249 -21.09 4.99 0.79
CA PHE A 249 -20.62 3.63 0.53
C PHE A 249 -21.85 2.70 0.58
N CYS A 250 -22.14 2.04 -0.53
CA CYS A 250 -23.32 1.20 -0.73
C CYS A 250 -23.36 -0.04 0.20
N GLU A 251 -24.52 -0.68 0.22
CA GLU A 251 -24.92 -1.77 1.11
C GLU A 251 -24.06 -3.05 0.92
N PHE A 252 -22.88 -3.10 1.54
CA PHE A 252 -21.97 -4.27 1.55
C PHE A 252 -21.50 -4.59 2.99
N PHE A 253 -22.44 -4.58 3.95
CA PHE A 253 -22.15 -4.29 5.36
C PHE A 253 -21.98 -5.48 6.33
N GLY A 254 -21.92 -6.73 5.86
CA GLY A 254 -21.66 -7.89 6.74
C GLY A 254 -20.17 -8.10 7.03
N PHE A 255 -19.37 -8.27 5.97
CA PHE A 255 -17.95 -8.64 6.08
C PHE A 255 -17.01 -7.45 6.30
N TRP A 256 -17.27 -6.29 5.69
CA TRP A 256 -16.42 -5.10 5.79
C TRP A 256 -16.48 -4.45 7.19
N LYS A 257 -17.65 -4.50 7.84
CA LYS A 257 -17.89 -3.96 9.19
C LYS A 257 -17.05 -4.67 10.26
N ILE A 258 -16.88 -5.99 10.13
CA ILE A 258 -16.08 -6.81 11.05
C ILE A 258 -14.59 -6.53 10.85
N ILE A 259 -14.12 -6.48 9.60
CA ILE A 259 -12.69 -6.39 9.31
C ILE A 259 -12.07 -5.04 9.71
N VAL A 260 -12.78 -3.93 9.47
CA VAL A 260 -12.15 -2.61 9.60
C VAL A 260 -12.19 -2.07 11.04
N THR A 261 -13.26 -2.35 11.79
CA THR A 261 -13.36 -1.92 13.21
C THR A 261 -12.58 -2.80 14.18
N GLU A 262 -12.32 -4.07 13.84
CA GLU A 262 -11.55 -4.98 14.71
C GLU A 262 -10.03 -4.82 14.54
N TYR A 263 -9.54 -4.45 13.36
CA TYR A 263 -8.10 -4.54 13.06
C TYR A 263 -7.35 -3.20 13.19
N VAL A 264 -8.04 -2.05 13.13
CA VAL A 264 -7.42 -0.72 13.16
C VAL A 264 -7.87 0.05 14.39
N HIS A 265 -6.91 0.46 15.23
CA HIS A 265 -7.20 1.10 16.52
C HIS A 265 -6.91 2.60 16.50
N LYS A 266 -5.92 3.01 15.69
CA LYS A 266 -5.51 4.40 15.52
C LYS A 266 -5.15 4.64 14.06
N VAL A 267 -5.40 5.84 13.58
CA VAL A 267 -4.99 6.29 12.25
C VAL A 267 -4.17 7.56 12.35
N VAL A 268 -3.09 7.61 11.57
CA VAL A 268 -2.26 8.81 11.41
C VAL A 268 -2.26 9.19 9.93
N GLN A 269 -2.84 10.35 9.65
CA GLN A 269 -2.98 10.90 8.31
C GLN A 269 -1.86 11.91 8.03
N ALA A 270 -1.01 11.64 7.04
CA ALA A 270 -0.03 12.61 6.55
C ALA A 270 -0.40 13.11 5.15
N SER A 271 -0.94 14.32 5.08
CA SER A 271 -1.22 15.02 3.82
C SER A 271 -2.17 14.26 2.87
N GLY A 272 -3.28 13.72 3.39
CA GLY A 272 -4.36 13.12 2.58
C GLY A 272 -5.54 12.66 3.43
N SER A 273 -6.73 12.59 2.83
CA SER A 273 -7.98 12.16 3.47
C SER A 273 -8.95 11.63 2.41
N ALA A 274 -9.89 10.77 2.81
CA ALA A 274 -11.01 10.31 1.99
C ALA A 274 -11.82 11.47 1.40
N ALA A 275 -11.91 12.60 2.11
CA ALA A 275 -12.66 13.79 1.67
C ALA A 275 -11.91 14.67 0.65
N HIS A 276 -10.65 14.36 0.31
CA HIS A 276 -9.89 15.18 -0.62
C HIS A 276 -10.40 15.01 -2.06
N HIS A 277 -10.49 16.10 -2.83
CA HIS A 277 -11.06 16.12 -4.20
C HIS A 277 -10.40 15.18 -5.23
N TRP A 278 -9.18 14.67 -4.95
CA TRP A 278 -8.47 13.74 -5.84
C TRP A 278 -8.58 12.29 -5.36
N SER A 279 -9.03 12.09 -4.12
CA SER A 279 -9.08 10.79 -3.45
C SER A 279 -10.11 9.90 -4.13
N ILE A 280 -11.35 10.35 -4.23
CA ILE A 280 -12.47 9.61 -4.80
C ILE A 280 -12.83 10.25 -6.14
N ASN A 281 -12.97 9.42 -7.18
CA ASN A 281 -13.42 9.90 -8.49
C ASN A 281 -14.96 9.94 -8.54
N ASN A 282 -15.51 11.15 -8.39
CA ASN A 282 -16.95 11.39 -8.60
C ASN A 282 -17.32 11.55 -10.08
N ASN A 283 -16.32 11.59 -11.00
CA ASN A 283 -16.50 11.86 -12.43
C ASN A 283 -16.44 10.57 -13.27
N ASP A 284 -17.04 9.49 -12.78
CA ASP A 284 -17.17 8.19 -13.44
C ASP A 284 -15.84 7.39 -13.61
N PRO A 285 -15.56 6.39 -12.74
CA PRO A 285 -14.43 5.48 -12.89
C PRO A 285 -14.51 4.65 -14.19
N VAL A 286 -15.72 4.39 -14.71
CA VAL A 286 -15.94 3.67 -15.97
C VAL A 286 -15.44 4.49 -17.16
N ALA A 287 -15.67 5.79 -17.18
CA ALA A 287 -15.12 6.66 -18.23
C ALA A 287 -13.58 6.62 -18.27
N SER A 288 -12.92 6.53 -17.11
CA SER A 288 -11.46 6.39 -17.03
C SER A 288 -10.98 5.04 -17.56
N THR A 289 -11.69 3.97 -17.20
CA THR A 289 -11.50 2.63 -17.76
C THR A 289 -11.62 2.62 -19.29
N MET A 290 -12.68 3.21 -19.85
CA MET A 290 -12.94 3.19 -21.29
C MET A 290 -11.86 3.91 -22.09
N LYS A 291 -11.27 4.99 -21.55
CA LYS A 291 -10.12 5.66 -22.17
C LYS A 291 -8.93 4.72 -22.35
N VAL A 292 -8.63 3.91 -21.34
CA VAL A 292 -7.54 2.93 -21.40
C VAL A 292 -7.86 1.83 -22.41
N LEU A 293 -9.10 1.34 -22.42
CA LEU A 293 -9.55 0.31 -23.36
C LEU A 293 -9.47 0.78 -24.81
N HIS A 294 -9.94 1.99 -25.10
CA HIS A 294 -9.85 2.58 -26.44
C HIS A 294 -8.39 2.72 -26.89
N ALA A 295 -7.50 3.15 -25.99
CA ALA A 295 -6.07 3.23 -26.30
C ALA A 295 -5.40 1.86 -26.45
N LEU A 296 -5.98 0.79 -25.88
CA LEU A 296 -5.60 -0.59 -26.17
C LEU A 296 -6.24 -1.16 -27.45
N GLY A 297 -7.11 -0.40 -28.12
CA GLY A 297 -7.82 -0.81 -29.34
C GLY A 297 -9.12 -1.58 -29.11
N PHE A 298 -9.65 -1.59 -27.88
CA PHE A 298 -10.87 -2.29 -27.50
C PHE A 298 -12.06 -1.33 -27.39
N HIS A 299 -13.22 -1.72 -27.91
CA HIS A 299 -14.37 -0.81 -28.09
C HIS A 299 -15.72 -1.35 -27.57
N SER A 300 -15.76 -2.55 -27.01
CA SER A 300 -17.00 -3.09 -26.45
C SER A 300 -17.30 -2.48 -25.08
N ASN A 301 -18.59 -2.31 -24.79
CA ASN A 301 -19.08 -1.88 -23.47
C ASN A 301 -19.53 -3.07 -22.59
N ASN A 302 -19.38 -4.32 -23.07
CA ASN A 302 -19.72 -5.49 -22.28
C ASN A 302 -18.65 -5.75 -21.22
N SER A 303 -19.02 -5.68 -19.93
CA SER A 303 -18.09 -5.81 -18.81
C SER A 303 -17.34 -7.14 -18.77
N ALA A 304 -17.97 -8.25 -19.17
CA ALA A 304 -17.32 -9.56 -19.23
C ALA A 304 -16.27 -9.61 -20.34
N GLU A 305 -16.58 -9.07 -21.52
CA GLU A 305 -15.63 -8.96 -22.64
C GLU A 305 -14.46 -8.03 -22.29
N ILE A 306 -14.73 -6.90 -21.63
CA ILE A 306 -13.71 -5.97 -21.14
C ILE A 306 -12.72 -6.69 -20.22
N LYS A 307 -13.25 -7.36 -19.18
CA LYS A 307 -12.40 -8.05 -18.19
C LYS A 307 -11.63 -9.20 -18.83
N ALA A 308 -12.26 -9.97 -19.71
CA ALA A 308 -11.59 -11.03 -20.48
C ALA A 308 -10.47 -10.46 -21.36
N PHE A 309 -10.73 -9.37 -22.10
CA PHE A 309 -9.73 -8.70 -22.92
C PHE A 309 -8.54 -8.22 -22.09
N LEU A 310 -8.77 -7.52 -20.98
CA LEU A 310 -7.68 -7.05 -20.10
C LEU A 310 -6.85 -8.19 -19.52
N LYS A 311 -7.46 -9.34 -19.21
CA LYS A 311 -6.73 -10.56 -18.78
C LYS A 311 -5.78 -11.10 -19.84
N THR A 312 -6.04 -10.87 -21.14
CA THR A 312 -5.14 -11.30 -22.23
C THR A 312 -3.96 -10.36 -22.49
N GLN A 313 -4.01 -9.13 -21.99
CA GLN A 313 -2.99 -8.12 -22.28
C GLN A 313 -1.68 -8.39 -21.52
N THR A 314 -0.55 -8.04 -22.12
CA THR A 314 0.74 -8.10 -21.41
C THR A 314 0.92 -6.89 -20.50
N VAL A 315 1.70 -7.05 -19.44
CA VAL A 315 2.05 -5.94 -18.53
C VAL A 315 2.71 -4.79 -19.30
N ALA A 316 3.61 -5.11 -20.23
CA ALA A 316 4.30 -4.12 -21.06
C ALA A 316 3.31 -3.28 -21.90
N ARG A 317 2.33 -3.94 -22.54
CA ARG A 317 1.30 -3.28 -23.36
C ARG A 317 0.42 -2.35 -22.52
N ILE A 318 0.00 -2.80 -21.33
CA ILE A 318 -0.79 -1.98 -20.40
C ILE A 318 0.03 -0.75 -19.96
N LEU A 319 1.29 -0.92 -19.56
CA LEU A 319 2.16 0.18 -19.13
C LEU A 319 2.42 1.22 -20.23
N GLU A 320 2.61 0.76 -21.47
CA GLU A 320 2.79 1.63 -22.64
C GLU A 320 1.60 2.57 -22.79
N VAL A 321 0.38 2.03 -22.80
CA VAL A 321 -0.87 2.81 -22.92
C VAL A 321 -1.13 3.68 -21.68
N SER A 322 -0.77 3.19 -20.50
CA SER A 322 -0.91 3.95 -19.25
C SER A 322 -0.06 5.23 -19.26
N SER A 323 1.08 5.21 -19.97
CA SER A 323 1.96 6.37 -20.09
C SER A 323 1.43 7.48 -20.99
N THR A 324 0.52 7.16 -21.92
CA THR A 324 -0.05 8.10 -22.89
C THR A 324 -1.46 8.57 -22.52
N SER A 325 -2.20 7.78 -21.74
CA SER A 325 -3.60 8.04 -21.40
C SER A 325 -3.83 8.99 -20.21
N GLY A 326 -2.74 9.45 -19.56
CA GLY A 326 -2.79 10.30 -18.36
C GLY A 326 -3.16 9.53 -17.09
N THR A 327 -3.15 10.19 -15.92
CA THR A 327 -3.52 9.55 -14.66
C THR A 327 -5.03 9.25 -14.62
N ALA A 328 -5.38 7.97 -14.54
CA ALA A 328 -6.76 7.56 -14.36
C ALA A 328 -7.12 7.69 -12.87
N ARG A 329 -8.12 8.52 -12.55
CA ARG A 329 -8.70 8.57 -11.20
C ARG A 329 -9.61 7.37 -11.08
N LEU A 330 -9.06 6.23 -10.69
CA LEU A 330 -9.77 4.96 -10.72
C LEU A 330 -10.43 4.59 -9.39
N LEU A 331 -10.13 5.32 -8.30
CA LEU A 331 -10.80 5.04 -7.03
C LEU A 331 -12.28 5.43 -7.12
N SER A 332 -13.16 4.45 -6.95
CA SER A 332 -14.61 4.62 -7.00
C SER A 332 -15.18 4.84 -5.60
N ALA A 333 -16.15 5.77 -5.47
CA ALA A 333 -17.02 5.88 -4.30
C ALA A 333 -18.10 4.79 -4.30
N GLU A 334 -18.51 4.37 -5.50
CA GLU A 334 -19.59 3.44 -5.76
C GLU A 334 -19.05 2.01 -5.81
N CYS A 335 -19.81 1.07 -5.26
CA CYS A 335 -19.52 -0.37 -5.29
C CYS A 335 -20.10 -1.01 -6.54
#